data_AF-A0A954T8R3-F1
#
_entry.id   AF-A0A954T8R3-F1
#
_cell.length_a   1.000
_cell.length_b   1.000
_cell.length_c   1.000
_cell.angle_alpha   90.00
_cell.angle_beta   90.00
_cell.angle_gamma   90.00
#
_symmetry.space_group_name_H-M   'P 1'
#
loop_
_entity.id
_entity.type
_entity.pdbx_description
1 polymer ?
#
loop_
_entity_poly.entity_id
_entity_poly.type
_entity_poly.pdbx_seq_one_letter_code
_entity_poly.pdbx_strand_id
1 'polypeptide(L)' 'MRDNLTLELNPEQRQLLLDGLRYVRSSVALEIIDWTPEVEKNRDRMYSLLDGLEDKLNGVSPAEKHAKV' A
#
# COMPACT_ATOMS: atom_id res chain seq x y z
N MET A 1 -25.88 4.87 8.96
CA MET A 1 -25.23 5.17 7.66
C MET A 1 -23.73 5.09 7.90
N ARG A 2 -22.99 4.33 7.09
CA ARG A 2 -21.52 4.44 7.07
C ARG A 2 -21.23 5.54 6.06
N ASP A 3 -20.90 6.72 6.57
CA ASP A 3 -20.46 7.82 5.72
C ASP A 3 -19.15 7.38 5.07
N ASN A 4 -19.21 7.08 3.77
CA ASN A 4 -18.01 6.90 2.97
C ASN A 4 -17.34 8.28 2.90
N LEU A 5 -16.42 8.55 3.82
CA LEU A 5 -15.53 9.69 3.77
C LEU A 5 -14.65 9.55 2.53
N THR A 6 -15.09 10.13 1.41
CA THR A 6 -14.21 10.48 0.30
C THR A 6 -13.27 11.56 0.80
N LEU A 7 -12.13 11.13 1.35
CA LEU A 7 -11.02 11.99 1.71
C LEU A 7 -10.40 12.54 0.43
N GLU A 8 -10.72 13.79 0.10
CA GLU A 8 -9.99 14.53 -0.92
C GLU A 8 -8.65 14.98 -0.33
N LEU A 9 -7.57 14.37 -0.81
CA LEU A 9 -6.21 14.71 -0.40
C LEU A 9 -5.66 15.76 -1.35
N ASN A 10 -5.11 16.84 -0.78
CA ASN A 10 -4.31 17.77 -1.56
C ASN A 10 -2.97 17.10 -1.99
N PRO A 11 -2.23 17.69 -2.96
CA PRO A 11 -1.00 17.09 -3.46
C PRO A 11 0.07 16.82 -2.38
N GLU A 12 0.21 17.71 -1.40
CA GLU A 12 1.19 17.58 -0.32
C GLU A 12 0.84 16.42 0.62
N GLN A 13 -0.44 16.30 1.01
CA GLN A 13 -0.95 15.21 1.84
C GLN A 13 -0.79 13.86 1.13
N ARG A 14 -1.10 13.81 -0.17
CA ARG A 14 -0.91 12.60 -0.99
C ARG A 14 0.56 12.20 -1.02
N GLN A 15 1.45 13.15 -1.26
CA GLN A 15 2.89 12.89 -1.31
C GLN A 15 3.42 12.41 0.04
N LEU A 16 3.02 13.04 1.14
CA LEU A 16 3.39 12.63 2.49
C LEU A 16 2.95 11.19 2.79
N LEU A 17 1.75 10.80 2.38
CA LEU A 17 1.26 9.44 2.55
C LEU A 17 2.03 8.43 1.70
N LEU A 18 2.35 8.77 0.44
CA LEU A 18 3.18 7.94 -0.43
C LEU A 18 4.58 7.72 0.16
N ASP A 19 5.18 8.76 0.71
CA ASP A 19 6.50 8.66 1.37
C ASP A 19 6.42 7.82 2.65
N GLY A 20 5.33 7.94 3.41
CA GLY A 20 5.02 7.05 4.53
C GLY A 20 4.91 5.58 4.09
N LEU A 21 4.21 5.29 2.99
CA LEU A 21 4.11 3.93 2.45
C LEU A 21 5.46 3.37 2.04
N ARG A 22 6.33 4.19 1.42
CA ARG A 22 7.70 3.78 1.06
C ARG A 22 8.54 3.46 2.30
N TYR A 23 8.40 4.24 3.36
CA TYR A 23 9.05 3.98 4.63
C TYR A 23 8.60 2.64 5.23
N VAL A 24 7.28 2.38 5.28
CA VAL A 24 6.74 1.12 5.80
C VAL A 24 7.15 -0.07 4.94
N ARG A 25 7.14 0.06 3.60
CA ARG A 25 7.61 -0.99 2.69
C ARG A 25 9.07 -1.34 3.00
N SER A 26 9.89 -0.33 3.27
CA SER A 26 11.30 -0.50 3.63
C SER A 26 11.46 -1.16 5.01
N SER A 27 10.64 -0.80 6.01
CA SER A 27 10.71 -1.42 7.34
C SER A 27 10.34 -2.90 7.29
N VAL A 28 9.29 -3.27 6.53
CA VAL A 28 8.94 -4.68 6.28
C VAL A 28 10.08 -5.40 5.55
N ALA A 29 10.77 -4.71 4.65
CA ALA A 29 11.85 -5.31 3.89
C ALA A 29 13.09 -5.63 4.74
N LEU A 30 13.38 -4.75 5.70
CA LEU A 30 14.57 -4.75 6.55
C LEU A 30 14.34 -5.38 7.93
N GLU A 31 13.16 -5.93 8.19
CA GLU A 31 12.84 -6.55 9.46
C GLU A 31 13.77 -7.73 9.73
N ILE A 32 14.50 -7.69 10.84
CA ILE A 32 15.40 -8.78 11.26
C ILE A 32 14.57 -9.76 12.09
N ILE A 33 14.11 -10.82 11.44
CA ILE A 33 13.32 -11.89 12.05
C ILE A 33 13.79 -13.25 11.54
N ASP A 34 13.54 -14.30 12.32
CA ASP A 34 13.80 -15.66 11.87
C ASP A 34 12.87 -16.01 10.70
N TRP A 35 13.48 -16.37 9.57
CA TRP A 35 12.72 -16.65 8.36
C TRP A 35 11.96 -17.97 8.50
N THR A 36 10.64 -17.90 8.35
CA THR A 36 9.75 -19.06 8.31
C THR A 36 8.74 -18.89 7.17
N PRO A 37 8.11 -19.98 6.68
CA PRO A 37 7.06 -19.87 5.68
C PRO A 37 5.87 -19.00 6.13
N GLU A 38 5.57 -18.96 7.43
CA GLU A 38 4.52 -18.09 7.98
C GLU A 38 4.91 -16.62 7.90
N VAL A 39 6.17 -16.31 8.19
CA VAL A 39 6.75 -14.97 8.04
C VAL A 39 6.70 -14.50 6.59
N GLU A 40 7.10 -15.35 5.65
CA GLU A 40 7.06 -15.05 4.21
C GLU A 40 5.63 -14.74 3.76
N LYS A 41 4.66 -15.59 4.12
CA LYS A 41 3.24 -15.38 3.83
C LYS A 41 2.70 -14.08 4.42
N ASN A 42 3.11 -13.73 5.64
CA ASN A 42 2.71 -12.48 6.27
C ASN A 42 3.32 -11.27 5.53
N ARG A 43 4.58 -11.38 5.12
CA ARG A 43 5.28 -10.34 4.34
C ARG A 43 4.63 -10.09 2.98
N ASP A 44 4.25 -11.15 2.27
CA ASP A 44 3.50 -11.04 1.00
C ASP A 44 2.14 -10.37 1.19
N ARG A 45 1.45 -10.70 2.29
CA ARG A 45 0.19 -10.05 2.66
C ARG A 45 0.40 -8.55 2.93
N MET A 46 1.47 -8.18 3.64
CA MET A 46 1.81 -6.78 3.89
C MET A 46 2.09 -6.02 2.59
N TYR A 47 2.88 -6.59 1.67
CA TYR A 47 3.13 -5.96 0.39
C TYR A 47 1.86 -5.78 -0.44
N SER A 48 0.99 -6.78 -0.47
CA SER A 48 -0.31 -6.68 -1.17
C SER A 48 -1.19 -5.54 -0.62
N LEU A 49 -1.18 -5.32 0.71
CA LEU A 49 -1.91 -4.21 1.33
C LEU A 49 -1.27 -2.86 0.99
N LEU A 50 0.05 -2.77 1.00
CA LEU A 50 0.78 -1.56 0.63
C LEU A 50 0.55 -1.17 -0.83
N ASP A 51 0.58 -2.15 -1.74
CA ASP A 51 0.28 -1.95 -3.17
C ASP A 51 -1.15 -1.41 -3.36
N GLY A 52 -2.12 -1.99 -2.66
CA GLY A 52 -3.51 -1.54 -2.73
C GLY A 52 -3.72 -0.13 -2.16
N LEU A 53 -2.91 0.31 -1.19
CA LEU A 53 -2.93 1.69 -0.69
C LEU A 53 -2.25 2.65 -1.65
N GLU A 54 -1.11 2.26 -2.22
CA GLU A 54 -0.39 3.03 -3.22
C GLU A 54 -1.26 3.28 -4.47
N ASP A 55 -1.96 2.27 -4.97
CA ASP A 55 -2.89 2.39 -6.10
C ASP A 55 -4.00 3.42 -5.80
N LYS A 56 -4.61 3.34 -4.61
CA LYS A 56 -5.66 4.28 -4.17
C LYS A 56 -5.14 5.71 -4.08
N LEU A 57 -3.94 5.91 -3.55
CA LEU A 57 -3.32 7.24 -3.44
C LEU A 57 -2.89 7.79 -4.79
N ASN A 58 -2.49 6.94 -5.74
CA ASN A 58 -2.16 7.37 -7.10
C ASN A 58 -3.41 7.57 -7.98
N GLY A 59 -4.60 7.24 -7.48
CA GLY A 59 -5.84 7.31 -8.25
C GLY A 59 -5.93 6.25 -9.35
N VAL A 60 -5.12 5.19 -9.27
CA VAL A 60 -5.20 4.05 -10.19
C VAL A 60 -6.44 3.26 -9.81
N SER A 61 -7.44 3.25 -10.68
CA SER A 61 -8.59 2.38 -10.50
C SER A 61 -8.14 0.92 -10.71
N PRO A 62 -8.55 -0.05 -9.88
CA PRO A 62 -8.28 -1.47 -10.13
C PRO A 62 -8.69 -1.93 -11.53
N ALA A 63 -9.66 -1.24 -12.16
CA ALA A 63 -10.08 -1.51 -13.53
C ALA A 63 -9.01 -1.18 -14.59
N GLU A 64 -8.07 -0.27 -14.32
CA GLU A 64 -7.06 0.16 -15.28
C GLU A 64 -5.84 -0.79 -15.32
N LYS A 65 -5.54 -1.48 -14.21
CA LYS A 65 -4.47 -2.51 -14.16
C LYS A 65 -4.79 -3.74 -15.01
N HIS A 66 -6.07 -4.13 -15.12
CA HIS A 66 -6.49 -5.27 -15.94
C HIS A 66 -6.64 -4.97 -17.44
N ALA A 67 -6.59 -3.70 -17.84
CA ALA A 67 -6.64 -3.29 -19.26
C ALA A 67 -5.26 -3.29 -19.94
N LYS A 68 -4.18 -3.48 -19.18
CA LYS A 68 -2.80 -3.63 -19.66
C LYS A 68 -2.24 -5.00 -19.28
N VAL A 69 -2.88 -6.07 -19.74
CA VAL A 69 -2.29 -7.42 -19.81
C VAL A 69 -2.66 -8.04 -21.14
#